data_AF-A0A2R7UGY9-F1
#
_entry.id   AF-A0A2R7UGY9-F1
#
_cell.length_a   1.000
_cell.length_b   1.000
_cell.length_c   1.000
_cell.angle_alpha   90.00
_cell.angle_beta   90.00
_cell.angle_gamma   90.00
#
_symmetry.space_group_name_H-M   'P 1'
#
loop_
_entity.id
_entity.type
_entity.pdbx_description
1 polymer ?
#
loop_
_entity_poly.entity_id
_entity_poly.type
_entity_poly.pdbx_seq_one_letter_code
_entity_poly.pdbx_strand_id
1 'polypeptide(L)'
;MGKKKLFTHNDIMLNDSLPGLSINSLKQIFPNNFPERDSLISFYSTYNGGYLDGGAYIYREDIYTLKPDDYNLLEIEAFNFIPAHPNQTHSRLMSTTEKLDLRIIHHKANSCFLSKNIPFAGDAGDNDFWIDTATGVIRYTRSEHLSDPSSAILIAPNFRAFLDAIRGSRKP
;
A
#
# COMPACT_ATOMS: atom_id res chain seq x y z
N MET A 1 25.69 1.37 -13.20
CA MET A 1 24.52 1.95 -12.51
C MET A 1 24.26 1.15 -11.26
N GLY A 2 24.33 1.77 -10.07
CA GLY A 2 24.03 1.07 -8.81
C GLY A 2 22.55 0.69 -8.73
N LYS A 3 22.23 -0.47 -8.15
CA LYS A 3 20.84 -0.84 -7.82
C LYS A 3 20.27 0.23 -6.89
N LYS A 4 19.20 0.91 -7.31
CA LYS A 4 18.43 1.80 -6.43
C LYS A 4 17.88 0.95 -5.29
N LYS A 5 18.08 1.39 -4.04
CA LYS A 5 17.55 0.68 -2.88
C LYS A 5 16.02 0.73 -2.89
N LEU A 6 15.38 -0.37 -2.47
CA LEU A 6 13.94 -0.45 -2.35
C LEU A 6 13.43 0.59 -1.35
N PHE A 7 13.87 0.48 -0.09
CA PHE A 7 13.60 1.44 0.97
C PHE A 7 14.78 2.38 1.19
N THR A 8 14.51 3.58 1.70
CA THR A 8 15.57 4.53 2.10
C THR A 8 16.24 4.08 3.40
N HIS A 9 15.47 3.53 4.33
CA HIS A 9 15.98 2.96 5.57
C HIS A 9 16.47 1.51 5.34
N ASN A 10 17.63 1.17 5.91
CA ASN A 10 18.27 -0.15 5.69
C ASN A 10 17.83 -1.21 6.73
N ASP A 11 17.02 -0.82 7.71
CA ASP A 11 16.52 -1.68 8.79
C ASP A 11 15.23 -2.42 8.41
N ILE A 12 14.82 -2.33 7.14
CA ILE A 12 13.59 -2.95 6.62
C ILE A 12 13.95 -4.14 5.74
N MET A 13 13.29 -5.26 6.00
CA MET A 13 13.35 -6.45 5.16
C MET A 13 11.96 -6.75 4.60
N LEU A 14 11.88 -6.97 3.30
CA LEU A 14 10.66 -7.42 2.62
C LEU A 14 10.82 -8.91 2.29
N ASN A 15 10.04 -9.75 2.95
CA ASN A 15 10.11 -11.20 2.83
C ASN A 15 8.82 -11.75 2.20
N ASP A 16 8.81 -13.03 1.87
CA ASP A 16 7.62 -13.75 1.40
C ASP A 16 6.93 -13.14 0.15
N SER A 17 7.69 -12.38 -0.64
CA SER A 17 7.20 -11.78 -1.88
C SER A 17 6.98 -12.85 -2.94
N LEU A 18 5.89 -12.76 -3.70
CA LEU A 18 5.65 -13.63 -4.84
C LEU A 18 6.52 -13.20 -6.04
N PRO A 19 6.72 -14.09 -7.03
CA PRO A 19 7.37 -13.72 -8.28
C PRO A 19 6.73 -12.47 -8.90
N GLY A 20 7.58 -11.56 -9.36
CA GLY A 20 7.17 -10.32 -9.97
C GLY A 20 6.31 -10.51 -11.22
N LEU A 21 5.40 -9.56 -11.45
CA LEU A 21 4.49 -9.58 -12.59
C LEU A 21 5.09 -8.94 -13.83
N SER A 22 4.54 -9.28 -15.01
CA SER A 22 4.96 -8.63 -16.25
C SER A 22 4.62 -7.13 -16.23
N ILE A 23 5.54 -6.29 -16.71
CA ILE A 23 5.33 -4.85 -16.84
C ILE A 23 4.08 -4.54 -17.67
N ASN A 24 3.82 -5.32 -18.72
CA ASN A 24 2.65 -5.13 -19.58
C ASN A 24 1.34 -5.37 -18.81
N SER A 25 1.26 -6.43 -18.01
CA SER A 25 0.10 -6.70 -17.15
C SER A 25 -0.10 -5.59 -16.12
N LEU A 26 0.98 -5.13 -15.49
CA LEU A 26 0.93 -4.04 -14.51
C LEU A 26 0.48 -2.71 -15.14
N LYS A 27 0.90 -2.43 -16.37
CA LYS A 27 0.44 -1.24 -17.12
C LYS A 27 -1.05 -1.32 -17.46
N GLN A 28 -1.63 -2.50 -17.59
CA GLN A 28 -3.08 -2.68 -17.78
C GLN A 28 -3.85 -2.47 -16.46
N ILE A 29 -3.29 -2.91 -15.33
CA ILE A 29 -3.89 -2.73 -14.00
C ILE A 29 -3.83 -1.26 -13.56
N PHE A 30 -2.73 -0.58 -13.85
CA PHE A 30 -2.54 0.84 -13.59
C PHE A 30 -2.47 1.60 -14.91
N PRO A 31 -3.58 1.83 -15.63
CA PRO A 31 -3.56 2.38 -16.99
C PRO A 31 -3.24 3.88 -17.02
N ASN A 32 -3.67 4.62 -16.00
CA ASN A 32 -3.50 6.07 -15.94
C ASN A 32 -2.04 6.45 -15.67
N ASN A 33 -1.60 7.59 -16.18
CA ASN A 33 -0.30 8.13 -15.83
C ASN A 33 -0.41 9.00 -14.57
N PHE A 34 0.33 8.65 -13.52
CA PHE A 34 0.40 9.42 -12.28
C PHE A 34 1.84 9.45 -11.74
N PRO A 35 2.20 10.42 -10.88
CA PRO A 35 3.54 10.53 -10.31
C PRO A 35 4.00 9.23 -9.64
N GLU A 36 5.21 8.79 -9.97
CA GLU A 36 5.82 7.54 -9.42
C GLU A 36 5.05 6.25 -9.74
N ARG A 37 4.21 6.24 -10.78
CA ARG A 37 3.64 5.00 -11.35
C ARG A 37 4.71 3.99 -11.75
N ASP A 38 5.80 4.45 -12.38
CA ASP A 38 6.87 3.55 -12.80
C ASP A 38 7.59 2.92 -11.61
N SER A 39 7.67 3.62 -10.47
CA SER A 39 8.17 3.06 -9.21
C SER A 39 7.25 1.96 -8.67
N LEU A 40 5.92 2.14 -8.75
CA LEU A 40 4.92 1.12 -8.39
C LEU A 40 5.01 -0.11 -9.30
N ILE A 41 5.10 0.10 -10.61
CA ILE A 41 5.27 -0.98 -11.60
C ILE A 41 6.59 -1.70 -11.36
N SER A 42 7.69 -0.96 -11.15
CA SER A 42 8.99 -1.56 -10.87
C SER A 42 8.95 -2.39 -9.60
N PHE A 43 8.25 -1.94 -8.56
CA PHE A 43 8.03 -2.70 -7.34
C PHE A 43 7.32 -4.01 -7.64
N TYR A 44 6.10 -3.99 -8.16
CA TYR A 44 5.34 -5.22 -8.41
C TYR A 44 5.93 -6.13 -9.50
N SER A 45 6.77 -5.60 -10.39
CA SER A 45 7.52 -6.41 -11.38
C SER A 45 8.73 -7.12 -10.78
N THR A 46 9.17 -6.71 -9.59
CA THR A 46 10.31 -7.31 -8.87
C THR A 46 9.85 -8.10 -7.64
N TYR A 47 8.92 -7.51 -6.89
CA TYR A 47 8.37 -7.96 -5.62
C TYR A 47 6.84 -7.87 -5.67
N ASN A 48 6.15 -8.98 -5.94
CA ASN A 48 4.70 -8.98 -5.97
C ASN A 48 4.13 -9.14 -4.56
N GLY A 49 3.96 -8.01 -3.87
CA GLY A 49 3.64 -7.97 -2.45
C GLY A 49 4.85 -8.29 -1.57
N GLY A 50 4.60 -8.58 -0.29
CA GLY A 50 5.63 -9.03 0.65
C GLY A 50 5.32 -8.63 2.09
N TYR A 51 5.89 -9.36 3.03
CA TYR A 51 5.70 -9.17 4.47
C TYR A 51 6.89 -8.41 5.07
N LEU A 52 6.63 -7.49 5.99
CA LEU A 52 7.63 -6.69 6.69
C LEU A 52 7.89 -7.30 8.07
N ASP A 53 8.78 -8.30 8.12
CA ASP A 53 9.11 -8.97 9.38
C ASP A 53 9.76 -8.00 10.38
N GLY A 54 9.32 -8.05 11.64
CA GLY A 54 9.73 -7.11 12.69
C GLY A 54 8.87 -5.85 12.78
N GLY A 55 7.92 -5.67 11.85
CA GLY A 55 7.04 -4.51 11.76
C GLY A 55 7.73 -3.32 11.10
N ALA A 56 6.93 -2.44 10.51
CA ALA A 56 7.42 -1.19 9.94
C ALA A 56 6.47 -0.04 10.25
N TYR A 57 6.99 1.18 10.16
CA TYR A 57 6.29 2.37 10.60
C TYR A 57 6.37 3.49 9.57
N ILE A 58 5.32 4.30 9.50
CA ILE A 58 5.32 5.62 8.85
C ILE A 58 4.92 6.68 9.87
N TYR A 59 5.65 7.80 9.85
CA TYR A 59 5.30 9.02 10.56
C TYR A 59 4.89 10.07 9.52
N ARG A 60 3.61 10.45 9.50
CA ARG A 60 3.09 11.41 8.51
C ARG A 60 3.76 12.78 8.58
N GLU A 61 4.26 13.16 9.74
CA GLU A 61 5.02 14.42 9.92
C GLU A 61 6.31 14.48 9.10
N ASP A 62 6.86 13.35 8.65
CA ASP A 62 8.04 13.31 7.77
C ASP A 62 7.69 13.74 6.33
N ILE A 63 6.40 13.77 6.00
CA ILE A 63 5.88 14.06 4.65
C ILE A 63 5.08 15.36 4.65
N TYR A 64 4.31 15.62 5.72
CA TYR A 64 3.35 16.72 5.81
C TYR A 64 3.48 17.49 7.11
N THR A 65 3.08 18.76 7.10
CA THR A 65 2.83 19.51 8.33
C THR A 65 1.50 19.08 8.94
N LEU A 66 1.53 18.55 10.16
CA LEU A 66 0.35 18.06 10.87
C LEU A 66 -0.26 19.12 11.79
N LYS A 67 -1.57 19.00 12.01
CA LYS A 67 -2.28 19.75 13.06
C LYS A 67 -2.15 19.04 14.41
N PRO A 68 -2.40 19.75 15.53
CA PRO A 68 -2.58 19.09 16.81
C PRO A 68 -3.61 17.96 16.70
N ASP A 69 -3.34 16.83 17.36
CA ASP A 69 -4.17 15.61 17.40
C ASP A 69 -4.34 14.85 16.07
N ASP A 70 -3.64 15.24 15.00
CA ASP A 70 -3.60 14.44 13.78
C ASP A 70 -2.98 13.07 14.05
N TYR A 71 -3.62 12.02 13.56
CA TYR A 71 -3.10 10.65 13.64
C TYR A 71 -1.81 10.55 12.83
N ASN A 72 -0.65 10.41 13.50
CA ASN A 72 0.67 10.57 12.89
C ASN A 72 1.39 9.25 12.60
N LEU A 73 1.35 8.31 13.55
CA LEU A 73 2.06 7.03 13.50
C LEU A 73 1.16 5.92 12.94
N LEU A 74 1.61 5.28 11.87
CA LEU A 74 0.96 4.12 11.28
C LEU A 74 1.91 2.94 11.23
N GLU A 75 1.42 1.75 11.54
CA GLU A 75 2.13 0.50 11.34
C GLU A 75 1.83 -0.03 9.93
N ILE A 76 2.80 -0.75 9.35
CA ILE A 76 2.64 -1.48 8.10
C ILE A 76 3.15 -2.88 8.37
N GLU A 77 2.31 -3.86 8.07
CA GLU A 77 2.62 -5.27 8.22
C GLU A 77 3.06 -5.87 6.89
N ALA A 78 2.33 -5.57 5.81
CA ALA A 78 2.56 -6.21 4.53
C ALA A 78 2.07 -5.38 3.34
N PHE A 79 2.65 -5.68 2.19
CA PHE A 79 2.12 -5.31 0.88
C PHE A 79 1.28 -6.46 0.33
N ASN A 80 0.02 -6.17 -0.03
CA ASN A 80 -0.87 -7.13 -0.67
C ASN A 80 -0.35 -7.45 -2.07
N PHE A 81 -0.44 -8.72 -2.47
CA PHE A 81 -0.01 -9.15 -3.79
C PHE A 81 -1.11 -8.92 -4.83
N ILE A 82 -0.71 -8.72 -6.08
CA ILE A 82 -1.63 -8.69 -7.21
C ILE A 82 -1.72 -10.12 -7.76
N PRO A 83 -2.91 -10.72 -7.89
CA PRO A 83 -3.04 -12.10 -8.36
C PRO A 83 -2.64 -12.20 -9.84
N ALA A 84 -1.74 -13.14 -10.16
CA ALA A 84 -1.34 -13.48 -11.52
C ALA A 84 -2.37 -14.37 -12.23
N HIS A 85 -3.18 -15.08 -11.46
CA HIS A 85 -4.26 -15.97 -11.94
C HIS A 85 -5.42 -15.97 -10.93
N PRO A 86 -6.64 -16.33 -11.37
CA PRO A 86 -7.80 -16.38 -10.49
C PRO A 86 -7.59 -17.30 -9.29
N ASN A 87 -8.10 -16.90 -8.11
CA ASN A 87 -8.04 -17.66 -6.86
C ASN A 87 -6.62 -18.01 -6.38
N GLN A 88 -5.61 -17.25 -6.82
CA GLN A 88 -4.26 -17.37 -6.29
C GLN A 88 -4.28 -16.98 -4.80
N THR A 89 -3.76 -17.86 -3.95
CA THR A 89 -3.66 -17.64 -2.50
C THR A 89 -2.20 -17.63 -2.05
N HIS A 90 -1.97 -17.09 -0.85
CA HIS A 90 -0.67 -17.11 -0.20
C HIS A 90 -0.85 -17.36 1.30
N SER A 91 0.12 -18.00 1.96
CA SER A 91 -0.01 -18.40 3.38
C SER A 91 0.05 -17.22 4.35
N ARG A 92 0.71 -16.12 3.96
CA ARG A 92 0.94 -14.94 4.80
C ARG A 92 0.43 -13.62 4.23
N LEU A 93 0.05 -13.61 2.95
CA LEU A 93 -0.32 -12.38 2.25
C LEU A 93 -1.73 -12.54 1.71
N MET A 94 -2.46 -11.43 1.66
CA MET A 94 -3.73 -11.36 0.96
C MET A 94 -3.53 -10.72 -0.41
N SER A 95 -4.35 -11.13 -1.37
CA SER A 95 -4.39 -10.44 -2.65
C SER A 95 -5.14 -9.11 -2.55
N THR A 96 -4.82 -8.18 -3.45
CA THR A 96 -5.56 -6.92 -3.58
C THR A 96 -7.04 -7.14 -3.87
N THR A 97 -7.38 -8.22 -4.60
CA THR A 97 -8.77 -8.59 -4.92
C THR A 97 -9.50 -9.19 -3.73
N GLU A 98 -8.88 -10.09 -2.96
CA GLU A 98 -9.50 -10.64 -1.74
C GLU A 98 -9.77 -9.54 -0.72
N LYS A 99 -8.84 -8.59 -0.55
CA LYS A 99 -9.03 -7.43 0.33
C LYS A 99 -10.20 -6.57 -0.16
N LEU A 100 -10.29 -6.31 -1.46
CA LEU A 100 -11.40 -5.57 -2.05
C LEU A 100 -12.75 -6.26 -1.77
N ASP A 101 -12.82 -7.57 -2.00
CA ASP A 101 -14.04 -8.37 -1.78
C ASP A 101 -14.47 -8.35 -0.31
N LEU A 102 -13.52 -8.52 0.63
CA LEU A 102 -13.82 -8.42 2.06
C LEU A 102 -14.40 -7.05 2.44
N ARG A 103 -13.87 -5.97 1.85
CA ARG A 103 -14.37 -4.61 2.10
C ARG A 103 -15.77 -4.39 1.55
N ILE A 104 -16.09 -4.97 0.40
CA ILE A 104 -17.43 -4.93 -0.18
C ILE A 104 -18.42 -5.71 0.71
N ILE A 105 -18.06 -6.93 1.11
CA ILE A 105 -18.95 -7.85 1.81
C ILE A 105 -19.20 -7.41 3.26
N HIS A 106 -18.15 -6.99 3.99
CA HIS A 106 -18.23 -6.82 5.44
C HIS A 106 -18.28 -5.36 5.91
N HIS A 107 -17.78 -4.41 5.11
CA HIS A 107 -17.53 -3.04 5.59
C HIS A 107 -18.38 -1.95 4.93
N LYS A 108 -19.34 -2.33 4.08
CA LYS A 108 -20.21 -1.39 3.33
C LYS A 108 -19.39 -0.29 2.64
N ALA A 109 -18.25 -0.69 2.09
CA ALA A 109 -17.29 0.22 1.51
C ALA A 109 -17.93 1.07 0.42
N ASN A 110 -17.58 2.36 0.39
CA ASN A 110 -18.11 3.28 -0.59
C ASN A 110 -17.67 2.87 -2.01
N SER A 111 -18.62 2.61 -2.91
CA SER A 111 -18.32 2.11 -4.28
C SER A 111 -17.52 3.11 -5.13
N CYS A 112 -17.74 4.42 -4.95
CA CYS A 112 -16.95 5.45 -5.63
C CYS A 112 -15.50 5.47 -5.14
N PHE A 113 -15.27 5.24 -3.85
CA PHE A 113 -13.93 5.08 -3.30
C PHE A 113 -13.26 3.81 -3.86
N LEU A 114 -13.92 2.66 -3.79
CA LEU A 114 -13.37 1.38 -4.26
C LEU A 114 -13.04 1.38 -5.76
N SER A 115 -13.86 1.99 -6.61
CA SER A 115 -13.60 2.07 -8.05
C SER A 115 -12.36 2.86 -8.44
N LYS A 116 -11.81 3.67 -7.53
CA LYS A 116 -10.64 4.53 -7.75
C LYS A 116 -9.41 4.09 -6.98
N ASN A 117 -9.56 3.18 -6.03
CA ASN A 117 -8.51 2.89 -5.05
C ASN A 117 -8.24 1.39 -4.95
N ILE A 118 -6.97 1.00 -4.93
CA ILE A 118 -6.53 -0.39 -4.75
C ILE A 118 -5.90 -0.54 -3.35
N PRO A 119 -6.33 -1.51 -2.52
CA PRO A 119 -5.74 -1.76 -1.21
C PRO A 119 -4.42 -2.52 -1.39
N PHE A 120 -3.30 -1.80 -1.43
CA PHE A 120 -2.00 -2.37 -1.81
C PHE A 120 -1.13 -2.76 -0.61
N ALA A 121 -1.46 -2.30 0.59
CA ALA A 121 -0.79 -2.68 1.84
C ALA A 121 -1.76 -2.63 3.02
N GLY A 122 -1.38 -3.22 4.15
CA GLY A 122 -2.18 -3.23 5.36
C GLY A 122 -1.36 -3.28 6.65
N ASP A 123 -2.04 -3.07 7.76
CA ASP A 123 -1.49 -3.23 9.11
C ASP A 123 -2.04 -4.50 9.79
N ALA A 124 -1.50 -4.83 10.97
CA ALA A 124 -1.93 -5.99 11.75
C ALA A 124 -3.36 -5.84 12.33
N GLY A 125 -3.95 -4.65 12.25
CA GLY A 125 -5.32 -4.35 12.67
C GLY A 125 -6.36 -4.55 11.56
N ASP A 126 -5.96 -5.18 10.45
CA ASP A 126 -6.76 -5.32 9.23
C ASP A 126 -7.24 -3.97 8.67
N ASN A 127 -6.44 -2.91 8.80
CA ASN A 127 -6.65 -1.64 8.12
C ASN A 127 -5.85 -1.57 6.82
N ASP A 128 -6.20 -0.64 5.94
CA ASP A 128 -5.70 -0.65 4.57
C ASP A 128 -5.03 0.66 4.17
N PHE A 129 -3.93 0.51 3.44
CA PHE A 129 -3.34 1.53 2.61
C PHE A 129 -3.83 1.37 1.18
N TRP A 130 -4.34 2.46 0.64
CA TRP A 130 -4.97 2.53 -0.66
C TRP A 130 -4.16 3.42 -1.58
N ILE A 131 -3.95 2.98 -2.81
CA ILE A 131 -3.41 3.83 -3.87
C ILE A 131 -4.53 4.24 -4.81
N ASP A 132 -4.67 5.55 -4.98
CA ASP A 132 -5.58 6.15 -5.94
C ASP A 132 -5.02 5.95 -7.36
N THR A 133 -5.72 5.21 -8.20
CA THR A 133 -5.23 4.78 -9.52
C THR A 133 -5.26 5.88 -10.57
N ALA A 134 -5.85 7.04 -10.26
CA ALA A 134 -5.84 8.21 -11.13
C ALA A 134 -4.72 9.20 -10.76
N THR A 135 -4.43 9.33 -9.45
CA THR A 135 -3.52 10.38 -8.93
C THR A 135 -2.24 9.84 -8.30
N GLY A 136 -2.18 8.55 -7.96
CA GLY A 136 -1.07 7.94 -7.24
C GLY A 136 -1.04 8.26 -5.75
N VAL A 137 -1.97 9.08 -5.25
CA VAL A 137 -2.04 9.48 -3.85
C VAL A 137 -2.34 8.26 -2.97
N ILE A 138 -1.64 8.17 -1.84
CA ILE A 138 -1.82 7.07 -0.89
C ILE A 138 -2.59 7.56 0.33
N ARG A 139 -3.63 6.80 0.67
CA ARG A 139 -4.50 7.04 1.82
C ARG A 139 -4.56 5.81 2.71
N TYR A 140 -4.91 6.03 3.96
CA TYR A 140 -5.15 4.99 4.93
C TYR A 140 -6.59 5.08 5.43
N THR A 141 -7.22 3.94 5.65
CA THR A 141 -8.56 3.87 6.27
C THR A 141 -8.57 2.84 7.36
N ARG A 142 -9.28 3.14 8.45
CA ARG A 142 -9.73 2.07 9.34
C ARG A 142 -10.86 1.31 8.69
N SER A 143 -10.82 -0.02 8.76
CA SER A 143 -11.80 -0.86 8.06
C SER A 143 -13.25 -0.63 8.51
N GLU A 144 -13.44 -0.22 9.77
CA GLU A 144 -14.73 0.17 10.34
C GLU A 144 -15.31 1.50 9.79
N HIS A 145 -14.49 2.31 9.11
CA HIS A 145 -14.89 3.63 8.60
C HIS A 145 -14.96 3.72 7.08
N LEU A 146 -14.82 2.59 6.38
CA LEU A 146 -14.71 2.56 4.91
C LEU A 146 -16.00 2.95 4.16
N SER A 147 -17.12 3.09 4.86
CA SER A 147 -18.37 3.61 4.30
C SER A 147 -18.35 5.13 4.09
N ASP A 148 -17.46 5.85 4.79
CA ASP A 148 -17.27 7.30 4.66
C ASP A 148 -15.90 7.62 4.07
N PRO A 149 -15.82 8.02 2.78
CA PRO A 149 -14.57 8.40 2.14
C PRO A 149 -13.83 9.56 2.81
N SER A 150 -14.53 10.42 3.57
CA SER A 150 -13.92 11.55 4.26
C SER A 150 -13.07 11.13 5.47
N SER A 151 -13.26 9.89 5.95
CA SER A 151 -12.45 9.29 7.01
C SER A 151 -11.04 8.86 6.56
N ALA A 152 -10.78 8.86 5.24
CA ALA A 152 -9.50 8.43 4.69
C ALA A 152 -8.38 9.43 5.01
N ILE A 153 -7.35 8.95 5.69
CA ILE A 153 -6.21 9.74 6.14
C ILE A 153 -5.17 9.81 5.02
N LEU A 154 -4.71 11.02 4.67
CA LEU A 154 -3.66 11.21 3.66
C LEU A 154 -2.30 10.75 4.21
N ILE A 155 -1.63 9.82 3.51
CA ILE A 155 -0.36 9.21 3.96
C ILE A 155 0.83 9.65 3.13
N ALA A 156 0.73 9.60 1.80
CA ALA A 156 1.83 10.00 0.93
C ALA A 156 1.31 10.54 -0.40
N PRO A 157 2.04 11.48 -1.02
CA PRO A 157 1.60 12.07 -2.29
C PRO A 157 1.76 11.10 -3.47
N ASN A 158 2.62 10.10 -3.35
CA ASN A 158 2.89 9.10 -4.38
C ASN A 158 3.58 7.85 -3.78
N PHE A 159 3.71 6.80 -4.58
CA PHE A 159 4.25 5.51 -4.13
C PHE A 159 5.71 5.58 -3.68
N ARG A 160 6.56 6.41 -4.30
CA ARG A 160 7.96 6.49 -3.87
C ARG A 160 8.10 7.20 -2.53
N ALA A 161 7.38 8.30 -2.33
CA ALA A 161 7.35 9.00 -1.05
C ALA A 161 6.85 8.09 0.08
N PHE A 162 5.89 7.20 -0.21
CA PHE A 162 5.47 6.17 0.73
C PHE A 162 6.62 5.23 1.10
N LEU A 163 7.28 4.60 0.12
CA LEU A 163 8.42 3.70 0.38
C LEU A 163 9.57 4.39 1.12
N ASP A 164 9.81 5.67 0.86
CA ASP A 164 10.87 6.45 1.49
C ASP A 164 10.58 6.77 2.97
N ALA A 165 9.30 6.84 3.35
CA ALA A 165 8.88 7.13 4.71
C ALA A 165 8.82 5.89 5.62
N ILE A 166 8.82 4.69 5.04
CA ILE A 166 8.85 3.44 5.81
C ILE A 166 10.19 3.34 6.54
N ARG A 167 10.12 2.94 7.81
CA ARG A 167 11.28 2.64 8.68
C ARG A 167 11.01 1.37 9.49
N GLY A 168 12.05 0.58 9.77
CA GLY A 168 11.94 -0.67 10.52
C GLY A 168 11.85 -0.49 12.04
N SER A 169 11.94 0.75 12.52
CA SER A 169 11.91 1.08 13.94
C SER A 169 11.15 2.38 14.21
N ARG A 170 10.52 2.46 15.39
CA ARG A 170 9.86 3.69 15.86
C ARG A 170 10.89 4.79 16.05
N LYS A 171 10.47 6.04 15.81
CA LYS A 171 11.26 7.22 16.18
C LYS A 171 11.52 7.21 17.70
N PRO A 172 12.72 7.63 18.14
CA PRO A 172 13.03 7.83 19.55
C PRO A 172 12.06 8.78 20.24
#